data_AF-A0A349DQ29-F1
#
_entry.id   AF-A0A349DQ29-F1
#
_cell.length_a   1.000
_cell.length_b   1.000
_cell.length_c   1.000
_cell.angle_alpha   90.00
_cell.angle_beta   90.00
_cell.angle_gamma   90.00
#
_symmetry.space_group_name_H-M   'P 1'
#
loop_
_entity.id
_entity.type
_entity.pdbx_description
1 polymer ?
#
loop_
_entity_poly.entity_id
_entity_poly.type
_entity_poly.pdbx_seq_one_letter_code
_entity_poly.pdbx_strand_id
1 'polypeptide(L)'
;PSNINHNFEDKQLESIKGGSYLKEVTEGEKKVSAKQGSSLAGLILDGKYSWNAEFDGKAISTNNKKIVELADDIKLILLSPDDEKLERLQKTWKKELRKKGYLKNLPNNVFFDDAFEFMTAKQKSKPVLKEKKVSGSRIPDVKTLLQSKFTEDTTSANGSSVAFIIECSGKRLLFLGDAHPNIIVQNIKEVYPEESLPIQFDLIKISHHGSWANNSPDLFKTINSKVNIFSTDGEKHGHPDEESLAVLISSKTDETRKLYFNYPVANAKAFDVDSLTKKYNYEIIQGDGKTPLKIIL
;
A
#
# COMPACT_ATOMS: atom_id res chain seq x y z
N PRO A 1 -7.86 -18.50 -46.82
CA PRO A 1 -7.64 -17.57 -47.95
C PRO A 1 -8.34 -16.23 -47.66
N SER A 2 -7.65 -15.22 -47.17
CA SER A 2 -6.75 -14.39 -47.97
C SER A 2 -5.77 -13.63 -47.07
N ASN A 3 -4.52 -13.57 -47.53
CA ASN A 3 -3.40 -12.83 -46.98
C ASN A 3 -3.78 -11.43 -46.47
N ILE A 4 -3.55 -11.19 -45.18
CA ILE A 4 -3.39 -9.84 -44.62
C ILE A 4 -1.91 -9.72 -44.26
N ASN A 5 -1.26 -8.73 -44.88
CA ASN A 5 0.14 -8.38 -44.73
C ASN A 5 0.53 -8.17 -43.25
N HIS A 6 1.30 -9.10 -42.69
CA HIS A 6 1.86 -9.06 -41.34
C HIS A 6 2.98 -8.02 -41.09
N ASN A 7 3.14 -7.01 -41.95
CA ASN A 7 4.35 -6.17 -41.93
C ASN A 7 4.22 -4.77 -41.29
N PHE A 8 3.10 -4.48 -40.62
CA PHE A 8 2.90 -3.20 -39.92
C PHE A 8 2.66 -3.32 -38.40
N GLU A 9 2.49 -4.54 -37.87
CA GLU A 9 2.16 -4.77 -36.45
C GLU A 9 3.40 -5.03 -35.58
N ASP A 10 4.50 -5.56 -36.14
CA ASP A 10 5.64 -5.98 -35.32
C ASP A 10 6.51 -4.83 -34.80
N LYS A 11 6.69 -3.72 -35.54
CA LYS A 11 7.62 -2.66 -35.10
C LYS A 11 7.12 -1.82 -33.91
N GLN A 12 5.81 -1.63 -33.76
CA GLN A 12 5.25 -0.91 -32.60
C GLN A 12 5.13 -1.81 -31.38
N LEU A 13 4.78 -3.09 -31.55
CA LEU A 13 4.80 -4.08 -30.48
C LEU A 13 6.23 -4.43 -30.02
N GLU A 14 7.21 -4.49 -30.92
CA GLU A 14 8.63 -4.64 -30.55
C GLU A 14 9.19 -3.42 -29.81
N SER A 15 8.72 -2.20 -30.14
CA SER A 15 9.10 -1.00 -29.38
C SER A 15 8.62 -1.03 -27.92
N ILE A 16 7.58 -1.83 -27.64
CA ILE A 16 7.04 -2.10 -26.29
C ILE A 16 7.74 -3.32 -25.67
N LYS A 17 8.07 -4.36 -26.47
CA LYS A 17 8.82 -5.57 -26.05
C LYS A 17 10.35 -5.38 -25.93
N GLY A 18 10.87 -4.18 -26.16
CA GLY A 18 12.31 -3.89 -26.16
C GLY A 18 12.97 -3.91 -24.78
N GLY A 19 13.52 -5.07 -24.40
CA GLY A 19 14.60 -5.20 -23.42
C GLY A 19 14.37 -6.28 -22.37
N SER A 20 14.50 -7.55 -22.75
CA SER A 20 14.80 -8.64 -21.81
C SER A 20 16.14 -8.31 -21.12
N TYR A 21 16.07 -7.85 -19.86
CA TYR A 21 17.24 -7.67 -19.00
C TYR A 21 17.42 -8.88 -18.07
N LEU A 22 17.21 -10.10 -18.57
CA LEU A 22 17.67 -11.31 -17.87
C LEU A 22 19.19 -11.53 -17.99
N LYS A 23 19.97 -10.45 -18.08
CA LYS A 23 21.41 -10.49 -17.88
C LYS A 23 21.80 -9.51 -16.78
N GLU A 24 22.47 -10.09 -15.79
CA GLU A 24 23.08 -9.51 -14.59
C GLU A 24 22.15 -9.34 -13.39
N VAL A 25 22.20 -10.36 -12.51
CA VAL A 25 22.08 -10.17 -11.07
C VAL A 25 23.19 -9.21 -10.65
N THR A 26 22.89 -7.92 -10.67
CA THR A 26 23.74 -6.86 -10.15
C THR A 26 23.13 -6.42 -8.82
N GLU A 27 23.88 -6.57 -7.73
CA GLU A 27 23.50 -6.08 -6.41
C GLU A 27 23.25 -4.57 -6.46
N GLY A 28 22.06 -4.13 -6.01
CA GLY A 28 21.68 -2.73 -5.91
C GLY A 28 20.17 -2.51 -6.02
N GLU A 29 19.64 -1.49 -5.34
CA GLU A 29 18.24 -1.08 -5.42
C GLU A 29 17.91 -0.56 -6.82
N LYS A 30 17.32 -1.40 -7.66
CA LYS A 30 16.67 -0.97 -8.89
C LYS A 30 15.21 -0.63 -8.59
N LYS A 31 14.79 0.60 -8.95
CA LYS A 31 13.37 1.00 -8.94
C LYS A 31 12.56 0.00 -9.76
N VAL A 32 11.66 -0.74 -9.10
CA VAL A 32 10.62 -1.50 -9.81
C VAL A 32 9.82 -0.49 -10.61
N SER A 33 9.99 -0.52 -11.92
CA SER A 33 9.32 0.40 -12.85
C SER A 33 8.09 -0.27 -13.43
N ALA A 34 7.14 0.53 -13.92
CA ALA A 34 6.05 0.13 -14.82
C ALA A 34 6.41 -1.03 -15.76
N LYS A 35 7.59 -0.90 -16.39
CA LYS A 35 8.07 -1.81 -17.42
C LYS A 35 8.33 -3.23 -16.88
N GLN A 36 8.72 -3.34 -15.61
CA GLN A 36 8.92 -4.62 -14.92
C GLN A 36 7.59 -5.25 -14.50
N GLY A 37 6.60 -4.44 -14.11
CA GLY A 37 5.23 -4.91 -13.81
C GLY A 37 4.50 -5.49 -15.03
N SER A 38 4.56 -4.80 -16.18
CA SER A 38 4.03 -5.28 -17.47
C SER A 38 4.62 -6.64 -17.87
N SER A 39 5.93 -6.81 -17.64
CA SER A 39 6.62 -8.08 -17.91
C SER A 39 6.10 -9.22 -17.04
N LEU A 40 5.76 -8.95 -15.77
CA LEU A 40 5.21 -9.97 -14.88
C LEU A 40 3.79 -10.39 -15.28
N ALA A 41 2.91 -9.44 -15.61
CA ALA A 41 1.56 -9.76 -16.06
C ALA A 41 1.57 -10.61 -17.34
N GLY A 42 2.43 -10.25 -18.31
CA GLY A 42 2.65 -11.06 -19.50
C GLY A 42 3.13 -12.48 -19.20
N LEU A 43 4.04 -12.65 -18.23
CA LEU A 43 4.53 -13.97 -17.80
C LEU A 43 3.46 -14.79 -17.06
N ILE A 44 2.61 -14.17 -16.24
CA ILE A 44 1.49 -14.84 -15.57
C ILE A 44 0.50 -15.39 -16.60
N LEU A 45 0.18 -14.58 -17.62
CA LEU A 45 -0.71 -14.99 -18.70
C LEU A 45 -0.11 -16.10 -19.58
N ASP A 46 1.15 -15.95 -19.99
CA ASP A 46 1.87 -16.96 -20.80
C ASP A 46 1.99 -18.30 -20.05
N GLY A 47 2.28 -18.22 -18.75
CA GLY A 47 2.31 -19.37 -17.85
C GLY A 47 0.94 -19.98 -17.55
N LYS A 48 -0.17 -19.39 -18.04
CA LYS A 48 -1.56 -19.82 -17.80
C LYS A 48 -1.90 -19.99 -16.32
N TYR A 49 -1.29 -19.17 -15.46
CA TYR A 49 -1.61 -19.18 -14.04
C TYR A 49 -3.05 -18.72 -13.84
N SER A 50 -3.83 -19.50 -13.09
CA SER A 50 -5.20 -19.12 -12.71
C SER A 50 -5.16 -18.04 -11.63
N TRP A 51 -5.02 -16.78 -12.04
CA TRP A 51 -5.17 -15.66 -11.11
C TRP A 51 -6.62 -15.53 -10.64
N ASN A 52 -6.83 -15.00 -9.43
CA ASN A 52 -8.16 -14.72 -8.87
C ASN A 52 -9.16 -15.89 -8.94
N ALA A 53 -8.69 -17.15 -8.96
CA ALA A 53 -9.57 -18.33 -8.98
C ALA A 53 -10.53 -18.33 -7.78
N GLU A 54 -10.04 -17.89 -6.61
CA GLU A 54 -10.82 -17.66 -5.40
C GLU A 54 -11.95 -16.63 -5.54
N PHE A 55 -11.94 -15.85 -6.61
CA PHE A 55 -12.92 -14.81 -6.95
C PHE A 55 -13.67 -15.13 -8.26
N ASP A 56 -13.71 -16.39 -8.67
CA ASP A 56 -14.34 -16.84 -9.93
C ASP A 56 -13.81 -16.11 -11.18
N GLY A 57 -12.52 -15.75 -11.16
CA GLY A 57 -11.88 -14.96 -12.22
C GLY A 57 -12.29 -13.50 -12.27
N LYS A 58 -13.09 -13.01 -11.31
CA LYS A 58 -13.45 -11.59 -11.16
C LYS A 58 -12.32 -10.81 -10.48
N ALA A 59 -12.45 -9.49 -10.47
CA ALA A 59 -11.53 -8.62 -9.73
C ALA A 59 -11.66 -8.85 -8.22
N ILE A 60 -10.53 -8.72 -7.50
CA ILE A 60 -10.51 -8.69 -6.04
C ILE A 60 -11.24 -7.43 -5.58
N SER A 61 -12.42 -7.62 -4.98
CA SER A 61 -13.28 -6.53 -4.51
C SER A 61 -14.11 -7.01 -3.32
N THR A 62 -14.30 -6.12 -2.34
CA THR A 62 -15.16 -6.39 -1.16
C THR A 62 -16.62 -6.62 -1.54
N ASN A 63 -17.07 -6.16 -2.72
CA ASN A 63 -18.41 -6.44 -3.24
C ASN A 63 -18.54 -7.84 -3.85
N ASN A 64 -17.43 -8.42 -4.34
CA ASN A 64 -17.44 -9.75 -4.94
C ASN A 64 -17.37 -10.84 -3.87
N LYS A 65 -16.30 -10.82 -3.06
CA LYS A 65 -16.07 -11.79 -1.99
C LYS A 65 -15.25 -11.12 -0.90
N LYS A 66 -15.75 -11.17 0.34
CA LYS A 66 -15.08 -10.52 1.48
C LYS A 66 -14.18 -11.48 2.26
N ILE A 67 -14.47 -12.78 2.23
CA ILE A 67 -13.73 -13.80 3.00
C ILE A 67 -13.20 -14.86 2.04
N VAL A 68 -11.91 -15.18 2.15
CA VAL A 68 -11.25 -16.27 1.45
C VAL A 68 -10.63 -17.20 2.48
N GLU A 69 -11.03 -18.47 2.49
CA GLU A 69 -10.43 -19.49 3.35
C GLU A 69 -9.27 -20.13 2.60
N LEU A 70 -8.06 -20.02 3.15
CA LEU A 70 -6.84 -20.57 2.55
C LEU A 70 -6.53 -21.98 3.07
N ALA A 71 -6.92 -22.25 4.31
CA ALA A 71 -6.82 -23.54 5.00
C ALA A 71 -7.81 -23.53 6.18
N ASP A 72 -8.00 -24.68 6.83
CA ASP A 72 -8.95 -24.84 7.96
C ASP A 72 -8.79 -23.80 9.07
N ASP A 73 -7.56 -23.33 9.31
CA ASP A 73 -7.24 -22.35 10.35
C ASP A 73 -6.72 -21.02 9.79
N ILE A 74 -6.76 -20.78 8.47
CA ILE A 74 -6.23 -19.56 7.84
C ILE A 74 -7.31 -18.90 6.99
N LYS A 75 -7.69 -17.69 7.38
CA LYS A 75 -8.71 -16.89 6.71
C LYS A 75 -8.17 -15.52 6.33
N LEU A 76 -8.43 -15.10 5.10
CA LEU A 76 -8.23 -13.74 4.63
C LEU A 76 -9.56 -12.99 4.62
N ILE A 77 -9.60 -11.81 5.22
CA ILE A 77 -10.76 -10.90 5.20
C ILE A 77 -10.39 -9.64 4.46
N LEU A 78 -11.00 -9.40 3.31
CA LEU A 78 -10.78 -8.24 2.47
C LEU A 78 -11.46 -6.99 3.07
N LEU A 79 -10.74 -5.88 3.06
CA LEU A 79 -11.19 -4.56 3.55
C LEU A 79 -11.16 -3.47 2.47
N SER A 80 -10.45 -3.69 1.36
CA SER A 80 -10.33 -2.79 0.22
C SER A 80 -9.74 -3.57 -0.95
N PRO A 81 -10.00 -3.21 -2.21
CA PRO A 81 -10.93 -2.16 -2.67
C PRO A 81 -12.38 -2.63 -2.78
N ASP A 82 -13.30 -1.69 -2.99
CA ASP A 82 -14.66 -1.95 -3.48
C ASP A 82 -14.75 -1.69 -4.99
N ASP A 83 -15.90 -2.01 -5.60
CA ASP A 83 -16.14 -1.82 -7.03
C ASP A 83 -16.05 -0.34 -7.44
N GLU A 84 -16.47 0.60 -6.58
CA GLU A 84 -16.41 2.04 -6.88
C GLU A 84 -14.96 2.52 -7.03
N LYS A 85 -14.07 2.10 -6.13
CA LYS A 85 -12.63 2.41 -6.20
C LYS A 85 -12.02 1.81 -7.47
N LEU A 86 -12.37 0.57 -7.82
CA LEU A 86 -11.89 -0.09 -9.04
C LEU A 86 -12.39 0.61 -10.31
N GLU A 87 -13.66 1.02 -10.34
CA GLU A 87 -14.19 1.81 -11.46
C GLU A 87 -13.49 3.17 -11.59
N ARG A 88 -13.21 3.84 -10.48
CA ARG A 88 -12.52 5.14 -10.48
C ARG A 88 -11.08 4.99 -11.00
N LEU A 89 -10.41 3.90 -10.63
CA LEU A 89 -9.13 3.52 -11.22
C LEU A 89 -9.26 3.33 -12.74
N GLN A 90 -10.21 2.50 -13.18
CA GLN A 90 -10.43 2.24 -14.61
C GLN A 90 -10.71 3.53 -15.40
N LYS A 91 -11.54 4.43 -14.87
CA LYS A 91 -11.86 5.74 -15.47
C LYS A 91 -10.61 6.63 -15.57
N THR A 92 -9.83 6.72 -14.49
CA THR A 92 -8.58 7.50 -14.46
C THR A 92 -7.61 6.97 -15.51
N TRP A 93 -7.50 5.65 -15.58
CA TRP A 93 -6.60 4.96 -16.47
C TRP A 93 -6.97 5.16 -17.96
N LYS A 94 -8.24 4.93 -18.33
CA LYS A 94 -8.77 5.21 -19.69
C LYS A 94 -8.51 6.67 -20.10
N LYS A 95 -8.68 7.63 -19.19
CA LYS A 95 -8.41 9.05 -19.45
C LYS A 95 -6.94 9.29 -19.79
N GLU A 96 -6.02 8.71 -19.04
CA GLU A 96 -4.59 8.91 -19.24
C GLU A 96 -4.06 8.22 -20.50
N LEU A 97 -4.57 7.04 -20.83
CA LEU A 97 -4.27 6.37 -22.10
C LEU A 97 -4.76 7.18 -23.32
N ARG A 98 -5.93 7.82 -23.23
CA ARG A 98 -6.42 8.73 -24.29
C ARG A 98 -5.50 9.93 -24.47
N LYS A 99 -5.09 10.58 -23.37
CA LYS A 99 -4.18 11.73 -23.41
C LYS A 99 -2.85 11.40 -24.11
N LYS A 100 -2.35 10.19 -23.91
CA LYS A 100 -1.09 9.73 -24.51
C LYS A 100 -1.24 9.17 -25.93
N GLY A 101 -2.45 9.19 -26.49
CA GLY A 101 -2.73 8.75 -27.86
C GLY A 101 -2.86 7.25 -28.04
N TYR A 102 -2.69 6.43 -26.99
CA TYR A 102 -2.81 4.97 -27.08
C TYR A 102 -4.22 4.52 -27.45
N LEU A 103 -5.26 5.16 -26.91
CA LEU A 103 -6.65 4.76 -27.14
C LEU A 103 -7.26 5.22 -28.48
N LYS A 104 -6.51 5.88 -29.39
CA LYS A 104 -7.03 6.22 -30.73
C LYS A 104 -7.11 5.01 -31.66
N ASN A 105 -6.27 3.99 -31.46
CA ASN A 105 -6.11 2.85 -32.38
C ASN A 105 -6.15 1.47 -31.67
N LEU A 106 -6.69 1.36 -30.45
CA LEU A 106 -6.72 0.08 -29.74
C LEU A 106 -7.97 -0.73 -30.12
N PRO A 107 -7.83 -1.95 -30.67
CA PRO A 107 -8.95 -2.86 -30.80
C PRO A 107 -9.48 -3.25 -29.41
N ASN A 108 -10.77 -3.60 -29.32
CA ASN A 108 -11.46 -3.90 -28.05
C ASN A 108 -10.88 -5.08 -27.24
N ASN A 109 -9.86 -5.77 -27.77
CA ASN A 109 -9.30 -7.02 -27.26
C ASN A 109 -7.84 -6.91 -26.76
N VAL A 110 -7.27 -5.71 -26.63
CA VAL A 110 -5.90 -5.57 -26.13
C VAL A 110 -5.85 -5.82 -24.62
N PHE A 111 -5.03 -6.79 -24.21
CA PHE A 111 -4.75 -7.10 -22.81
C PHE A 111 -4.18 -5.87 -22.08
N PHE A 112 -4.75 -5.62 -20.91
CA PHE A 112 -4.88 -4.29 -20.32
C PHE A 112 -3.85 -4.01 -19.21
N ASP A 113 -3.05 -5.01 -18.81
CA ASP A 113 -2.16 -4.91 -17.64
C ASP A 113 -0.89 -4.11 -17.92
N ASP A 114 -0.34 -4.18 -19.13
CA ASP A 114 0.87 -3.44 -19.52
C ASP A 114 0.69 -1.91 -19.40
N ALA A 115 -0.53 -1.46 -19.69
CA ALA A 115 -0.89 -0.07 -19.64
C ALA A 115 -1.25 0.40 -18.22
N PHE A 116 -1.70 -0.48 -17.31
CA PHE A 116 -1.94 -0.15 -15.89
C PHE A 116 -0.62 0.19 -15.20
N GLU A 117 0.39 -0.66 -15.40
CA GLU A 117 1.71 -0.50 -14.80
C GLU A 117 2.46 0.74 -15.31
N PHE A 118 2.37 1.03 -16.61
CA PHE A 118 2.89 2.29 -17.19
C PHE A 118 2.29 3.56 -16.56
N MET A 119 1.10 3.44 -16.01
CA MET A 119 0.37 4.55 -15.40
C MET A 119 0.66 4.69 -13.92
N THR A 120 0.72 3.62 -13.14
CA THR A 120 1.12 3.63 -11.72
C THR A 120 2.52 4.23 -11.54
N ALA A 121 3.50 3.83 -12.35
CA ALA A 121 4.85 4.38 -12.25
C ALA A 121 4.96 5.88 -12.60
N LYS A 122 3.97 6.44 -13.29
CA LYS A 122 3.94 7.86 -13.69
C LYS A 122 2.95 8.68 -12.89
N GLN A 123 2.08 8.05 -12.09
CA GLN A 123 1.21 8.75 -11.15
C GLN A 123 2.08 9.25 -9.99
N LYS A 124 2.58 10.47 -10.12
CA LYS A 124 3.12 11.18 -8.97
C LYS A 124 1.93 11.48 -8.07
N SER A 125 1.93 10.97 -6.84
CA SER A 125 1.16 11.60 -5.77
C SER A 125 1.49 13.09 -5.82
N LYS A 126 0.47 13.96 -5.82
CA LYS A 126 0.74 15.40 -5.72
C LYS A 126 1.56 15.56 -4.44
N PRO A 127 2.80 16.07 -4.49
CA PRO A 127 3.49 16.40 -3.28
C PRO A 127 2.60 17.45 -2.60
N VAL A 128 1.99 17.09 -1.47
CA VAL A 128 1.55 18.12 -0.54
C VAL A 128 2.85 18.84 -0.21
N LEU A 129 2.97 20.08 -0.68
CA LEU A 129 4.10 20.95 -0.35
C LEU A 129 4.02 21.20 1.16
N LYS A 130 4.51 20.26 1.97
CA LYS A 130 4.92 20.55 3.33
C LYS A 130 6.23 21.32 3.19
N GLU A 131 6.26 22.54 3.72
CA GLU A 131 7.52 23.22 3.98
C GLU A 131 8.40 22.25 4.74
N LYS A 132 9.48 21.78 4.09
CA LYS A 132 10.49 20.97 4.77
C LYS A 132 11.11 21.88 5.82
N LYS A 133 10.64 21.78 7.07
CA LYS A 133 11.43 22.20 8.23
C LYS A 133 12.56 21.19 8.38
N VAL A 134 13.57 21.33 7.53
CA VAL A 134 14.89 20.78 7.79
C VAL A 134 15.47 21.66 8.90
N SER A 135 15.30 21.25 10.16
CA SER A 135 16.18 21.70 11.22
C SER A 135 16.39 20.56 12.18
N GLY A 136 17.66 20.18 12.36
CA GLY A 136 18.07 19.14 13.29
C GLY A 136 17.55 19.37 14.71
N SER A 137 17.52 18.27 15.47
CA SER A 137 17.46 18.29 16.94
C SER A 137 16.19 18.89 17.56
N ARG A 138 15.05 18.93 16.87
CA ARG A 138 13.77 19.27 17.52
C ARG A 138 13.02 18.01 17.93
N ILE A 139 12.69 17.92 19.22
CA ILE A 139 11.72 16.95 19.73
C ILE A 139 10.34 17.33 19.18
N PRO A 140 9.62 16.41 18.52
CA PRO A 140 8.28 16.67 17.98
C PRO A 140 7.27 17.12 19.06
N ASP A 141 6.48 18.14 18.76
CA ASP A 141 5.38 18.56 19.63
C ASP A 141 4.12 17.73 19.32
N VAL A 142 4.00 16.59 19.99
CA VAL A 142 2.89 15.65 19.80
C VAL A 142 1.53 16.34 19.98
N LYS A 143 1.38 17.27 20.93
CA LYS A 143 0.10 17.93 21.19
C LYS A 143 -0.33 18.80 20.00
N THR A 144 0.62 19.52 19.39
CA THR A 144 0.35 20.28 18.16
C THR A 144 0.07 19.36 16.98
N LEU A 145 0.85 18.28 16.81
CA LEU A 145 0.66 17.33 15.70
C LEU A 145 -0.71 16.65 15.73
N LEU A 146 -1.24 16.34 16.93
CA LEU A 146 -2.59 15.80 17.09
C LEU A 146 -3.71 16.76 16.65
N GLN A 147 -3.42 18.06 16.54
CA GLN A 147 -4.36 19.08 16.07
C GLN A 147 -4.25 19.36 14.58
N SER A 148 -3.32 18.69 13.88
CA SER A 148 -3.14 18.86 12.45
C SER A 148 -4.39 18.49 11.66
N LYS A 149 -4.72 19.32 10.67
CA LYS A 149 -5.85 19.03 9.77
C LYS A 149 -5.53 17.76 8.96
N PHE A 150 -6.43 16.78 9.05
CA PHE A 150 -6.38 15.60 8.21
C PHE A 150 -7.05 15.88 6.86
N THR A 151 -6.46 15.38 5.77
CA THR A 151 -7.07 15.37 4.43
C THR A 151 -6.74 14.02 3.81
N GLU A 152 -7.77 13.22 3.54
CA GLU A 152 -7.61 11.90 2.98
C GLU A 152 -6.96 11.96 1.59
N ASP A 153 -6.16 10.94 1.27
CA ASP A 153 -5.75 10.71 -0.10
C ASP A 153 -6.98 10.54 -1.01
N THR A 154 -6.87 11.02 -2.24
CA THR A 154 -7.94 10.96 -3.25
C THR A 154 -7.50 10.23 -4.51
N THR A 155 -6.25 9.75 -4.56
CA THR A 155 -5.74 9.08 -5.76
C THR A 155 -6.44 7.75 -6.00
N SER A 156 -6.71 7.45 -7.27
CA SER A 156 -7.39 6.21 -7.63
C SER A 156 -6.51 4.97 -7.52
N ALA A 157 -5.19 5.10 -7.72
CA ALA A 157 -4.23 4.01 -7.51
C ALA A 157 -4.22 3.54 -6.06
N ASN A 158 -4.01 4.45 -5.11
CA ASN A 158 -4.00 4.09 -3.70
C ASN A 158 -5.38 3.60 -3.24
N GLY A 159 -6.45 4.22 -3.74
CA GLY A 159 -7.82 3.74 -3.51
C GLY A 159 -8.10 2.32 -4.02
N SER A 160 -7.36 1.83 -5.01
CA SER A 160 -7.46 0.45 -5.51
C SER A 160 -6.58 -0.56 -4.77
N SER A 161 -5.86 -0.13 -3.73
CA SER A 161 -4.99 -1.01 -2.97
C SER A 161 -5.78 -2.11 -2.25
N VAL A 162 -5.24 -3.32 -2.30
CA VAL A 162 -5.75 -4.46 -1.54
C VAL A 162 -5.32 -4.32 -0.08
N ALA A 163 -6.29 -4.25 0.82
CA ALA A 163 -6.08 -4.26 2.27
C ALA A 163 -6.89 -5.39 2.88
N PHE A 164 -6.33 -6.10 3.84
CA PHE A 164 -6.93 -7.31 4.38
C PHE A 164 -6.45 -7.66 5.78
N ILE A 165 -7.20 -8.53 6.44
CA ILE A 165 -6.87 -9.18 7.70
C ILE A 165 -6.52 -10.63 7.41
N ILE A 166 -5.49 -11.16 8.09
CA ILE A 166 -5.25 -12.58 8.22
C ILE A 166 -5.68 -13.00 9.62
N GLU A 167 -6.62 -13.94 9.71
CA GLU A 167 -6.91 -14.66 10.94
C GLU A 167 -6.27 -16.04 10.84
N CYS A 168 -5.37 -16.37 11.77
CA CYS A 168 -4.63 -17.63 11.77
C CYS A 168 -4.31 -18.07 13.20
N SER A 169 -4.70 -19.30 13.59
CA SER A 169 -4.35 -19.85 14.91
C SER A 169 -4.65 -18.90 16.09
N GLY A 170 -5.80 -18.21 16.05
CA GLY A 170 -6.21 -17.24 17.08
C GLY A 170 -5.50 -15.87 17.03
N LYS A 171 -4.65 -15.63 16.02
CA LYS A 171 -3.96 -14.37 15.78
C LYS A 171 -4.65 -13.56 14.69
N ARG A 172 -4.60 -12.22 14.80
CA ARG A 172 -5.11 -11.28 13.79
C ARG A 172 -4.01 -10.35 13.29
N LEU A 173 -3.71 -10.43 12.00
CA LEU A 173 -2.70 -9.60 11.34
C LEU A 173 -3.38 -8.68 10.32
N LEU A 174 -3.15 -7.37 10.40
CA LEU A 174 -3.78 -6.39 9.52
C LEU A 174 -2.75 -5.79 8.55
N PHE A 175 -3.06 -5.86 7.25
CA PHE A 175 -2.25 -5.30 6.18
C PHE A 175 -3.05 -4.22 5.45
N LEU A 176 -2.66 -2.96 5.63
CA LEU A 176 -3.44 -1.80 5.14
C LEU A 176 -3.14 -1.41 3.69
N GLY A 177 -2.07 -1.93 3.09
CA GLY A 177 -1.60 -1.52 1.76
C GLY A 177 -1.41 0.00 1.70
N ASP A 178 -1.83 0.62 0.60
CA ASP A 178 -1.93 2.08 0.48
C ASP A 178 -3.40 2.53 0.43
N ALA A 179 -4.30 1.72 1.00
CA ALA A 179 -5.73 1.94 0.89
C ALA A 179 -6.18 3.26 1.56
N HIS A 180 -7.34 3.74 1.14
CA HIS A 180 -7.98 4.88 1.79
C HIS A 180 -8.48 4.48 3.18
N PRO A 181 -8.25 5.28 4.23
CA PRO A 181 -8.62 4.90 5.58
C PRO A 181 -10.13 4.82 5.79
N ASN A 182 -10.95 5.58 5.06
CA ASN A 182 -12.41 5.55 5.25
C ASN A 182 -13.05 4.17 5.02
N ILE A 183 -12.72 3.52 3.89
CA ILE A 183 -13.25 2.20 3.53
C ILE A 183 -12.75 1.13 4.51
N ILE A 184 -11.52 1.27 5.02
CA ILE A 184 -10.98 0.36 6.03
C ILE A 184 -11.78 0.47 7.34
N VAL A 185 -12.01 1.69 7.83
CA VAL A 185 -12.78 1.92 9.07
C VAL A 185 -14.19 1.34 8.94
N GLN A 186 -14.85 1.57 7.82
CA GLN A 186 -16.17 1.02 7.55
C GLN A 186 -16.13 -0.52 7.57
N ASN A 187 -15.25 -1.11 6.77
CA ASN A 187 -15.21 -2.56 6.63
C ASN A 187 -14.78 -3.28 7.92
N ILE A 188 -13.91 -2.70 8.75
CA ILE A 188 -13.56 -3.28 10.04
C ILE A 188 -14.75 -3.30 11.00
N LYS A 189 -15.53 -2.22 11.06
CA LYS A 189 -16.75 -2.16 11.88
C LYS A 189 -17.81 -3.16 11.41
N GLU A 190 -17.90 -3.41 10.11
CA GLU A 190 -18.80 -4.44 9.57
C GLU A 190 -18.31 -5.87 9.87
N VAL A 191 -16.99 -6.09 9.91
CA VAL A 191 -16.41 -7.41 10.20
C VAL A 191 -16.53 -7.75 11.69
N TYR A 192 -16.39 -6.75 12.57
CA TYR A 192 -16.44 -6.92 14.03
C TYR A 192 -17.50 -6.01 14.68
N PRO A 193 -18.80 -6.20 14.37
CA PRO A 193 -19.86 -5.28 14.81
C PRO A 193 -20.07 -5.27 16.33
N GLU A 194 -19.81 -6.39 16.99
CA GLU A 194 -20.04 -6.57 18.43
C GLU A 194 -18.78 -6.33 19.28
N GLU A 195 -17.62 -6.11 18.66
CA GLU A 195 -16.38 -5.87 19.38
C GLU A 195 -16.22 -4.39 19.72
N SER A 196 -15.79 -4.11 20.96
CA SER A 196 -15.49 -2.74 21.38
C SER A 196 -14.28 -2.19 20.63
N LEU A 197 -14.40 -0.97 20.11
CA LEU A 197 -13.28 -0.29 19.48
C LEU A 197 -12.29 0.27 20.52
N PRO A 198 -10.98 0.33 20.18
CA PRO A 198 -10.39 -0.17 18.94
C PRO A 198 -10.26 -1.70 18.91
N ILE A 199 -10.45 -2.30 17.74
CA ILE A 199 -10.19 -3.72 17.49
C ILE A 199 -8.70 -3.99 17.68
N GLN A 200 -8.36 -5.00 18.50
CA GLN A 200 -6.98 -5.39 18.75
C GLN A 200 -6.49 -6.35 17.67
N PHE A 201 -5.33 -6.03 17.11
CA PHE A 201 -4.58 -6.87 16.19
C PHE A 201 -3.24 -7.24 16.82
N ASP A 202 -2.75 -8.45 16.56
CA ASP A 202 -1.41 -8.87 17.00
C ASP A 202 -0.31 -8.10 16.25
N LEU A 203 -0.59 -7.70 15.00
CA LEU A 203 0.31 -6.95 14.14
C LEU A 203 -0.47 -6.08 13.16
N ILE A 204 -0.02 -4.84 12.96
CA ILE A 204 -0.49 -3.95 11.88
C ILE A 204 0.69 -3.55 11.00
N LYS A 205 0.61 -3.82 9.70
CA LYS A 205 1.43 -3.11 8.70
C LYS A 205 0.74 -1.79 8.37
N ILE A 206 1.40 -0.69 8.73
CA ILE A 206 0.88 0.67 8.62
C ILE A 206 0.72 1.06 7.15
N SER A 207 -0.35 1.81 6.85
CA SER A 207 -0.73 2.17 5.48
C SER A 207 0.28 3.10 4.84
N HIS A 208 0.59 2.88 3.56
CA HIS A 208 1.32 3.80 2.68
C HIS A 208 2.56 4.41 3.35
N HIS A 209 3.44 3.55 3.86
CA HIS A 209 4.70 3.94 4.49
C HIS A 209 4.55 4.81 5.76
N GLY A 210 3.33 4.98 6.29
CA GLY A 210 3.01 5.92 7.35
C GLY A 210 2.62 7.33 6.87
N SER A 211 2.17 7.47 5.61
CA SER A 211 1.61 8.71 5.07
C SER A 211 0.43 9.23 5.90
N TRP A 212 0.44 10.53 6.22
CA TRP A 212 -0.65 11.18 6.95
C TRP A 212 -1.96 11.10 6.21
N ALA A 213 -1.96 11.13 4.88
CA ALA A 213 -3.19 11.09 4.08
C ALA A 213 -3.90 9.72 4.10
N ASN A 214 -3.22 8.67 4.58
CA ASN A 214 -3.72 7.30 4.60
C ASN A 214 -3.92 6.74 6.02
N ASN A 215 -3.48 7.45 7.05
CA ASN A 215 -3.48 7.01 8.45
C ASN A 215 -4.28 7.98 9.31
N SER A 216 -5.61 7.97 9.15
CA SER A 216 -6.49 8.96 9.78
C SER A 216 -6.61 8.77 11.30
N PRO A 217 -6.95 9.84 12.05
CA PRO A 217 -7.32 9.69 13.47
C PRO A 217 -8.42 8.67 13.72
N ASP A 218 -9.42 8.62 12.84
CA ASP A 218 -10.54 7.68 13.00
C ASP A 218 -10.13 6.24 12.70
N LEU A 219 -9.13 6.02 11.84
CA LEU A 219 -8.51 4.71 11.66
C LEU A 219 -7.88 4.23 12.98
N PHE A 220 -7.05 5.04 13.62
CA PHE A 220 -6.39 4.66 14.88
C PHE A 220 -7.30 4.66 16.11
N LYS A 221 -8.51 5.24 16.03
CA LYS A 221 -9.58 4.99 17.01
C LYS A 221 -10.30 3.65 16.77
N THR A 222 -10.21 3.12 15.56
CA THR A 222 -10.89 1.88 15.15
C THR A 222 -9.99 0.65 15.30
N ILE A 223 -8.67 0.80 15.11
CA ILE A 223 -7.71 -0.30 15.18
C ILE A 223 -6.61 0.00 16.19
N ASN A 224 -6.07 -1.05 16.82
CA ASN A 224 -4.90 -0.94 17.66
C ASN A 224 -4.03 -2.20 17.59
N SER A 225 -2.75 -2.05 17.90
CA SER A 225 -1.82 -3.18 18.01
C SER A 225 -0.59 -2.83 18.82
N LYS A 226 -0.08 -3.84 19.55
CA LYS A 226 1.22 -3.80 20.19
C LYS A 226 2.38 -3.81 19.17
N VAL A 227 2.21 -4.38 17.98
CA VAL A 227 3.26 -4.45 16.94
C VAL A 227 2.82 -3.70 15.70
N ASN A 228 3.57 -2.66 15.32
CA ASN A 228 3.29 -1.84 14.14
C ASN A 228 4.52 -1.82 13.23
N ILE A 229 4.32 -2.09 11.94
CA ILE A 229 5.41 -2.19 10.95
C ILE A 229 5.30 -1.08 9.93
N PHE A 230 6.43 -0.42 9.67
CA PHE A 230 6.63 0.58 8.63
C PHE A 230 7.65 0.05 7.63
N SER A 231 7.33 0.15 6.34
CA SER A 231 8.19 -0.30 5.25
C SER A 231 8.68 0.88 4.43
N THR A 232 9.67 1.65 4.88
CA THR A 232 10.13 2.89 4.23
C THR A 232 11.54 3.27 4.63
N ASP A 233 12.30 3.86 3.70
CA ASP A 233 13.58 4.55 3.95
C ASP A 233 13.38 6.05 4.24
N GLY A 234 12.20 6.59 3.94
CA GLY A 234 11.85 8.00 4.09
C GLY A 234 12.49 8.95 3.08
N GLU A 235 13.33 8.48 2.15
CA GLU A 235 14.15 9.38 1.30
C GLU A 235 13.30 10.17 0.29
N LYS A 236 12.32 9.50 -0.33
CA LYS A 236 11.55 10.08 -1.43
C LYS A 236 10.45 11.04 -0.96
N HIS A 237 9.77 10.69 0.12
CA HIS A 237 8.55 11.37 0.56
C HIS A 237 8.59 11.85 2.02
N GLY A 238 9.67 11.56 2.76
CA GLY A 238 9.75 11.90 4.18
C GLY A 238 8.82 11.07 5.07
N HIS A 239 8.39 9.89 4.61
CA HIS A 239 7.52 9.01 5.38
C HIS A 239 8.31 8.19 6.43
N PRO A 240 7.68 7.85 7.58
CA PRO A 240 6.31 8.20 7.95
C PRO A 240 6.17 9.69 8.28
N ASP A 241 4.98 10.24 8.08
CA ASP A 241 4.67 11.60 8.53
C ASP A 241 4.66 11.69 10.06
N GLU A 242 5.12 12.81 10.62
CA GLU A 242 5.14 13.03 12.07
C GLU A 242 3.72 12.98 12.67
N GLU A 243 2.70 13.44 11.94
CA GLU A 243 1.30 13.39 12.36
C GLU A 243 0.82 11.94 12.52
N SER A 244 1.17 11.05 11.59
CA SER A 244 0.84 9.63 11.69
C SER A 244 1.47 8.98 12.92
N LEU A 245 2.75 9.28 13.17
CA LEU A 245 3.45 8.80 14.36
C LEU A 245 2.81 9.34 15.64
N ALA A 246 2.53 10.65 15.69
CA ALA A 246 1.91 11.30 16.84
C ALA A 246 0.54 10.70 17.19
N VAL A 247 -0.32 10.46 16.19
CA VAL A 247 -1.63 9.83 16.42
C VAL A 247 -1.48 8.38 16.88
N LEU A 248 -0.59 7.61 16.25
CA LEU A 248 -0.37 6.21 16.60
C LEU A 248 0.14 6.05 18.04
N ILE A 249 1.19 6.79 18.44
CA ILE A 249 1.75 6.68 19.80
C ILE A 249 0.79 7.23 20.87
N SER A 250 -0.08 8.17 20.51
CA SER A 250 -1.06 8.73 21.45
C SER A 250 -2.29 7.85 21.63
N SER A 251 -2.43 6.80 20.82
CA SER A 251 -3.52 5.85 20.94
C SER A 251 -3.29 4.96 22.17
N LYS A 252 -4.30 4.88 23.04
CA LYS A 252 -4.23 4.15 24.31
C LYS A 252 -3.79 2.70 24.09
N THR A 253 -2.91 2.22 24.96
CA THR A 253 -2.42 0.85 24.97
C THR A 253 -2.07 0.48 26.41
N ASP A 254 -2.40 -0.75 26.81
CA ASP A 254 -2.03 -1.29 28.12
C ASP A 254 -0.63 -1.92 28.10
N GLU A 255 -0.10 -2.18 26.91
CA GLU A 255 1.24 -2.73 26.67
C GLU A 255 2.15 -1.72 25.97
N THR A 256 3.47 -1.91 26.08
CA THR A 256 4.44 -1.11 25.34
C THR A 256 4.29 -1.34 23.84
N ARG A 257 3.94 -0.28 23.10
CA ARG A 257 3.77 -0.32 21.65
C ARG A 257 5.13 -0.39 20.96
N LYS A 258 5.34 -1.35 20.08
CA LYS A 258 6.55 -1.48 19.26
C LYS A 258 6.31 -0.95 17.85
N LEU A 259 7.18 -0.06 17.40
CA LEU A 259 7.21 0.46 16.04
C LEU A 259 8.47 -0.06 15.34
N TYR A 260 8.28 -0.98 14.40
CA TYR A 260 9.35 -1.58 13.60
C TYR A 260 9.50 -0.84 12.27
N PHE A 261 10.73 -0.40 11.97
CA PHE A 261 11.11 0.22 10.71
C PHE A 261 12.16 -0.64 10.03
N ASN A 262 11.98 -0.99 8.76
CA ASN A 262 12.95 -1.82 8.03
C ASN A 262 14.26 -1.07 7.67
N TYR A 263 14.26 0.26 7.69
CA TYR A 263 15.44 1.11 7.48
C TYR A 263 15.60 2.10 8.66
N PRO A 264 16.77 2.75 8.79
CA PRO A 264 16.91 3.93 9.62
C PRO A 264 16.11 5.10 9.03
N VAL A 265 15.19 5.68 9.81
CA VAL A 265 14.29 6.73 9.34
C VAL A 265 14.40 7.97 10.23
N ALA A 266 14.63 9.14 9.60
CA ALA A 266 14.88 10.40 10.31
C ALA A 266 13.73 10.78 11.26
N ASN A 267 12.48 10.66 10.81
CA ASN A 267 11.31 10.96 11.65
C ASN A 267 11.16 9.97 12.79
N ALA A 268 11.41 8.67 12.58
CA ALA A 268 11.41 7.69 13.66
C ALA A 268 12.45 8.07 14.74
N LYS A 269 13.67 8.45 14.31
CA LYS A 269 14.71 8.92 15.23
C LYS A 269 14.32 10.19 16.01
N ALA A 270 13.59 11.12 15.40
CA ALA A 270 13.12 12.32 16.09
C ALA A 270 12.11 12.00 17.22
N PHE A 271 11.34 10.91 17.05
CA PHE A 271 10.44 10.39 18.07
C PHE A 271 11.14 9.45 19.07
N ASP A 272 12.36 9.00 18.82
CA ASP A 272 13.08 8.08 19.70
C ASP A 272 13.83 8.82 20.82
N VAL A 273 13.07 9.48 21.70
CA VAL A 273 13.59 10.23 22.85
C VAL A 273 12.84 9.86 24.12
N ASP A 274 13.58 9.73 25.23
CA ASP A 274 13.08 9.32 26.56
C ASP A 274 11.81 10.04 27.01
N SER A 275 11.71 11.35 26.74
CA SER A 275 10.56 12.16 27.14
C SER A 275 9.27 11.77 26.42
N LEU A 276 9.37 11.23 25.19
CA LEU A 276 8.24 10.75 24.41
C LEU A 276 7.99 9.25 24.64
N THR A 277 9.04 8.42 24.56
CA THR A 277 8.92 6.95 24.70
C THR A 277 8.34 6.55 26.05
N LYS A 278 8.78 7.19 27.14
CA LYS A 278 8.23 6.97 28.49
C LYS A 278 6.81 7.51 28.64
N LYS A 279 6.54 8.69 28.07
CA LYS A 279 5.22 9.35 28.18
C LYS A 279 4.12 8.60 27.44
N TYR A 280 4.41 8.08 26.27
CA TYR A 280 3.44 7.40 25.39
C TYR A 280 3.63 5.88 25.36
N ASN A 281 4.49 5.32 26.22
CA ASN A 281 4.76 3.89 26.37
C ASN A 281 4.99 3.14 25.04
N TYR A 282 6.06 3.52 24.33
CA TYR A 282 6.45 2.86 23.08
C TYR A 282 7.96 2.67 22.94
N GLU A 283 8.32 1.76 22.04
CA GLU A 283 9.70 1.42 21.64
C GLU A 283 9.82 1.52 20.12
N ILE A 284 10.93 2.09 19.65
CA ILE A 284 11.28 2.15 18.23
C ILE A 284 12.39 1.14 17.94
N ILE A 285 12.15 0.26 16.97
CA ILE A 285 13.13 -0.71 16.49
C ILE A 285 13.41 -0.42 15.03
N GLN A 286 14.66 -0.09 14.71
CA GLN A 286 15.08 0.24 13.34
C GLN A 286 16.04 -0.81 12.78
N GLY A 287 15.73 -1.31 11.60
CA GLY A 287 16.63 -2.14 10.80
C GLY A 287 17.69 -1.30 10.10
N ASP A 288 18.70 -1.98 9.55
CA ASP A 288 19.81 -1.38 8.80
C ASP A 288 19.54 -1.32 7.28
N GLY A 289 18.35 -1.74 6.84
CA GLY A 289 17.99 -1.87 5.43
C GLY A 289 18.59 -3.10 4.71
N LYS A 290 19.34 -3.95 5.41
CA LYS A 290 20.07 -5.09 4.83
C LYS A 290 19.71 -6.41 5.50
N THR A 291 19.51 -6.40 6.80
CA THR A 291 19.24 -7.55 7.64
C THR A 291 17.74 -7.67 7.91
N PRO A 292 17.12 -8.84 7.67
CA PRO A 292 15.72 -9.04 8.01
C PRO A 292 15.46 -8.83 9.51
N LEU A 293 14.46 -8.02 9.83
CA LEU A 293 13.98 -7.88 11.20
C LEU A 293 13.13 -9.10 11.58
N LYS A 294 13.45 -9.73 12.71
CA LYS A 294 12.67 -10.82 13.27
C LYS A 294 11.62 -10.28 14.24
N ILE A 295 10.35 -10.56 13.94
CA ILE A 295 9.20 -10.17 14.77
C ILE A 295 8.57 -11.46 15.30
N ILE A 296 8.30 -11.49 16.61
CA ILE A 296 7.72 -12.64 17.32
C ILE A 296 6.38 -12.17 17.92
N LEU A 297 5.29 -12.89 17.64
CA LEU A 297 3.91 -12.52 17.97
C LEU A 297 3.27 -13.44 19.02
#